data_AF-A0A9W4XZT6-F1
#
_entry.id   AF-A0A9W4XZT6-F1
#
_cell.length_a   1.000
_cell.length_b   1.000
_cell.length_c   1.000
_cell.angle_alpha   90.00
_cell.angle_beta   90.00
_cell.angle_gamma   90.00
#
_symmetry.space_group_name_H-M   'P 1'
#
loop_
_entity.id
_entity.type
_entity.pdbx_description
1 polymer ?
#
loop_
_entity_poly.entity_id
_entity_poly.type
_entity_poly.pdbx_seq_one_letter_code
_entity_poly.pdbx_strand_id
1 'polypeptide(L)'
;MDGLYGLRREVRRLSREVEGMAGHVEIPQMVESANLLRANESLLRSDAAKTELLQAYRKYAGALEGLLLEILDVQAEIARLRRAAIS
;
A
#
# COMPACT_ATOMS: atom_id res chain seq x y z
N MET A 1 -5.56 -12.78 -14.23
CA MET A 1 -5.73 -11.32 -14.44
C MET A 1 -5.40 -10.55 -13.14
N ASP A 2 -4.37 -10.98 -12.40
CA ASP A 2 -4.38 -10.85 -10.93
C ASP A 2 -3.27 -9.98 -10.33
N GLY A 3 -2.30 -9.49 -11.11
CA GLY A 3 -1.15 -8.74 -10.59
C GLY A 3 -1.51 -7.34 -10.07
N LEU A 4 -1.54 -6.35 -10.97
CA LEU A 4 -1.71 -4.94 -10.58
C LEU A 4 -3.11 -4.60 -10.05
N TYR A 5 -4.15 -5.17 -10.66
CA TYR A 5 -5.54 -4.99 -10.20
C TYR A 5 -5.78 -5.61 -8.83
N GLY A 6 -5.14 -6.76 -8.54
CA GLY A 6 -5.17 -7.41 -7.23
C GLY A 6 -4.49 -6.55 -6.16
N LEU A 7 -3.26 -6.11 -6.41
CA LEU A 7 -2.51 -5.21 -5.53
C LEU A 7 -3.26 -3.91 -5.25
N ARG A 8 -3.86 -3.28 -6.28
CA ARG A 8 -4.68 -2.07 -6.10
C ARG A 8 -5.93 -2.32 -5.26
N ARG A 9 -6.53 -3.51 -5.35
CA ARG A 9 -7.69 -3.88 -4.53
C ARG A 9 -7.27 -4.07 -3.08
N GLU A 10 -6.14 -4.72 -2.83
CA GLU A 10 -5.56 -4.93 -1.51
C GLU A 10 -5.23 -3.60 -0.82
N VAL A 11 -4.54 -2.70 -1.53
CA VAL A 11 -4.27 -1.33 -1.04
C VAL A 11 -5.57 -0.63 -0.61
N ARG A 12 -6.61 -0.65 -1.46
CA ARG A 12 -7.90 -0.02 -1.13
C ARG A 12 -8.66 -0.66 0.01
N ARG A 13 -8.46 -1.95 0.26
CA ARG A 13 -9.03 -2.65 1.42
C ARG A 13 -8.34 -2.14 2.68
N LEU A 14 -7.01 -2.16 2.69
CA LEU A 14 -6.19 -1.75 3.83
C LEU A 14 -6.32 -0.25 4.14
N SER A 15 -6.45 0.62 3.13
CA SER A 15 -6.72 2.05 3.37
C SER A 15 -8.02 2.25 4.13
N ARG A 16 -9.11 1.58 3.73
CA ARG A 16 -10.39 1.66 4.43
C ARG A 16 -10.33 1.10 5.84
N GLU A 17 -9.56 0.04 6.04
CA GLU A 17 -9.33 -0.54 7.35
C GLU A 17 -8.65 0.47 8.28
N VAL A 18 -7.58 1.13 7.83
CA VAL A 18 -6.86 2.17 8.59
C VAL A 18 -7.74 3.40 8.82
N GLU A 19 -8.51 3.85 7.82
CA GLU A 19 -9.45 4.98 7.94
C GLU A 19 -10.57 4.71 8.95
N GLY A 20 -11.01 3.45 9.07
CA GLY A 20 -12.03 3.02 10.02
C GLY A 20 -11.54 2.92 11.47
N MET A 21 -10.24 3.08 11.73
CA MET A 21 -9.69 3.04 13.08
C MET A 21 -9.93 4.38 13.78
N ALA A 22 -10.95 4.43 14.64
CA ALA A 22 -11.19 5.57 15.51
C ALA A 22 -10.05 5.77 16.52
N GLY A 23 -9.77 7.02 16.87
CA GLY A 23 -8.84 7.35 17.96
C GLY A 23 -9.32 6.82 19.30
N HIS A 24 -8.38 6.49 20.18
CA HIS A 24 -8.72 6.05 21.54
C HIS A 24 -9.39 7.19 22.31
N VAL A 25 -10.52 6.90 22.96
CA VAL A 25 -11.22 7.80 23.87
C VAL A 25 -11.20 7.18 25.27
N GLU A 26 -10.74 7.94 26.26
CA GLU A 26 -10.73 7.51 27.64
C GLU A 26 -12.14 7.28 28.17
N ILE A 27 -12.32 6.25 28.99
CA ILE A 27 -13.59 5.96 29.67
C ILE A 27 -13.47 6.50 31.10
N PRO A 28 -14.23 7.54 31.48
CA PRO A 28 -14.08 8.20 32.79
C PRO A 28 -14.31 7.27 33.99
N GLN A 29 -15.07 6.19 33.80
CA GLN A 29 -15.37 5.20 34.84
C GLN A 29 -14.28 4.14 35.01
N MET A 30 -13.29 4.08 34.12
CA MET A 30 -12.18 3.12 34.21
C MET A 30 -11.01 3.72 34.98
N VAL A 31 -10.33 2.87 35.76
CA VAL A 31 -9.04 3.24 36.35
C VAL A 31 -8.04 3.58 35.25
N GLU A 32 -7.18 4.55 35.52
CA GLU A 32 -6.22 5.10 34.56
C GLU A 32 -5.37 4.00 33.89
N SER A 33 -4.88 3.02 34.66
CA SER A 33 -4.11 1.89 34.13
C SER A 33 -4.86 1.08 33.08
N ALA A 34 -6.18 0.93 33.22
CA ALA A 34 -7.01 0.20 32.27
C ALA A 34 -7.31 1.03 31.01
N ASN A 35 -7.44 2.37 31.15
CA ASN A 35 -7.50 3.27 29.99
C ASN A 35 -6.17 3.23 29.21
N LEU A 36 -5.03 3.32 29.89
CA LEU A 36 -3.70 3.23 29.28
C LEU A 36 -3.48 1.90 28.55
N LEU A 37 -3.89 0.78 29.14
CA LEU A 37 -3.80 -0.54 28.48
C LEU A 37 -4.61 -0.58 27.18
N ARG A 38 -5.85 -0.08 27.20
CA ARG A 38 -6.71 0.00 26.00
C ARG A 38 -6.14 0.94 24.94
N ALA A 39 -5.58 2.07 25.36
CA ALA A 39 -4.93 3.01 24.45
C ALA A 39 -3.75 2.34 23.74
N ASN A 40 -2.89 1.66 24.49
CA ASN A 40 -1.77 0.91 23.94
C ASN A 40 -2.20 -0.20 22.99
N GLU A 41 -3.22 -0.98 23.34
CA GLU A 41 -3.76 -2.00 22.42
C GLU A 41 -4.28 -1.38 21.12
N SER A 42 -4.98 -0.25 21.21
CA SER A 42 -5.49 0.46 20.03
C SER A 42 -4.35 0.98 19.15
N LEU A 43 -3.30 1.52 19.77
CA LEU A 43 -2.10 2.00 19.08
C LEU A 43 -1.39 0.84 18.37
N LEU A 44 -1.16 -0.28 19.07
CA LEU A 44 -0.52 -1.46 18.49
C LEU A 44 -1.29 -2.01 17.27
N ARG A 45 -2.62 -2.06 17.36
CA ARG A 45 -3.47 -2.48 16.23
C ARG A 45 -3.37 -1.50 15.07
N SER A 46 -3.39 -0.19 15.35
CA SER A 46 -3.25 0.85 14.33
C SER A 46 -1.90 0.79 13.62
N ASP A 47 -0.83 0.59 14.38
CA ASP A 47 0.53 0.52 13.83
C ASP A 47 0.73 -0.74 12.99
N ALA A 48 0.16 -1.88 13.40
CA ALA A 48 0.17 -3.10 12.61
C ALA A 48 -0.53 -2.91 11.25
N ALA A 49 -1.74 -2.36 11.25
CA ALA A 49 -2.49 -2.14 10.01
C ALA A 49 -1.84 -1.09 9.08
N LYS A 50 -1.28 -0.01 9.64
CA LYS A 50 -0.50 0.96 8.86
C LYS A 50 0.75 0.32 8.25
N THR A 51 1.43 -0.55 9.01
CA THR A 51 2.60 -1.29 8.52
C THR A 51 2.21 -2.22 7.37
N GLU A 52 1.10 -2.92 7.47
CA GLU A 52 0.59 -3.78 6.39
C GLU A 52 0.22 -2.95 5.15
N LEU A 53 -0.46 -1.81 5.32
CA LEU A 53 -0.77 -0.90 4.23
C LEU A 53 0.49 -0.38 3.52
N LEU A 54 1.53 -0.02 4.27
CA LEU A 54 2.82 0.40 3.71
C LEU A 54 3.49 -0.73 2.90
N GLN A 55 3.42 -1.96 3.38
CA GLN A 55 3.94 -3.12 2.64
C GLN A 55 3.17 -3.35 1.34
N ALA A 56 1.83 -3.24 1.36
CA ALA A 56 1.01 -3.35 0.16
C ALA A 56 1.33 -2.25 -0.86
N TYR A 57 1.50 -1.00 -0.40
CA TYR A 57 1.91 0.10 -1.27
C TYR A 57 3.29 -0.14 -1.90
N ARG A 58 4.26 -0.65 -1.14
CA ARG A 58 5.59 -1.00 -1.69
C ARG A 58 5.48 -2.04 -2.80
N LYS A 59 4.71 -3.10 -2.60
CA LYS A 59 4.46 -4.13 -3.63
C LYS A 59 3.80 -3.53 -4.86
N TYR A 60 2.78 -2.70 -4.67
CA TYR A 60 2.06 -2.04 -5.77
C TYR A 60 2.97 -1.09 -6.57
N ALA A 61 3.78 -0.29 -5.89
CA ALA A 61 4.75 0.62 -6.52
C ALA A 61 5.81 -0.15 -7.32
N GLY A 62 6.37 -1.23 -6.76
CA GLY A 62 7.33 -2.07 -7.47
C GLY A 62 6.73 -2.72 -8.73
N ALA A 63 5.46 -3.14 -8.68
CA ALA A 63 4.77 -3.66 -9.86
C ALA A 63 4.56 -2.60 -10.95
N LEU A 64 4.26 -1.35 -10.57
CA LEU A 64 4.16 -0.23 -11.51
C LEU A 64 5.50 0.12 -12.14
N GLU A 65 6.57 0.12 -11.35
CA GLU A 65 7.93 0.38 -11.82
C GLU A 65 8.38 -0.69 -12.83
N GLY A 66 8.12 -1.97 -12.56
CA GLY A 66 8.39 -3.05 -13.51
C GLY A 66 7.65 -2.86 -14.84
N LEU A 67 6.37 -2.53 -14.79
CA LEU A 67 5.58 -2.27 -16.00
C LEU A 67 6.08 -1.04 -16.78
N LEU A 68 6.54 0.00 -16.08
CA LEU A 68 7.16 1.16 -16.72
C LEU A 68 8.45 0.77 -17.47
N LEU A 69 9.30 -0.05 -16.85
CA LEU A 69 10.53 -0.54 -17.49
C LEU A 69 10.23 -1.36 -18.75
N GLU A 70 9.26 -2.27 -18.69
CA GLU A 70 8.83 -3.05 -19.86
C GLU A 70 8.34 -2.14 -21.01
N ILE A 71 7.58 -1.08 -20.70
CA ILE A 71 7.13 -0.11 -21.70
C ILE A 71 8.33 0.61 -22.33
N LEU A 72 9.30 1.04 -21.52
CA LEU A 72 10.50 1.71 -22.02
C LEU A 72 11.34 0.79 -22.93
N ASP A 73 11.46 -0.49 -22.58
CA ASP A 73 12.16 -1.47 -23.41
C ASP A 73 11.47 -1.65 -24.77
N VAL A 74 10.14 -1.77 -24.78
CA VAL A 74 9.36 -1.85 -26.03
C VAL A 74 9.55 -0.58 -26.88
N GLN A 75 9.53 0.60 -26.27
CA GLN A 75 9.78 1.86 -26.97
C GLN A 75 11.19 1.91 -27.58
N ALA A 76 12.20 1.43 -26.85
CA ALA A 76 13.57 1.38 -27.31
C ALA A 76 13.71 0.46 -28.54
N GLU A 77 13.05 -0.70 -28.51
CA GLU A 77 13.08 -1.66 -29.61
C GLU A 77 12.35 -1.13 -30.86
N ILE A 78 11.18 -0.48 -30.69
CA ILE A 78 10.49 0.19 -31.80
C ILE A 78 11.40 1.25 -32.44
N ALA A 79 12.09 2.05 -31.63
CA ALA A 79 13.01 3.08 -32.14
C ALA A 79 14.20 2.46 -32.89
N ARG A 80 14.71 1.32 -32.44
CA ARG A 80 15.78 0.56 -33.11
C ARG A 80 15.32 0.06 -34.48
N LEU A 81 14.16 -0.61 -34.53
CA LEU A 81 13.60 -1.15 -35.78
C LEU A 81 13.33 -0.03 -36.80
N ARG A 82 12.79 1.11 -36.34
CA ARG A 82 12.57 2.28 -37.20
C ARG A 82 13.86 2.82 -37.82
N ARG A 83 14.96 2.86 -37.05
CA ARG A 83 16.27 3.30 -37.59
C ARG A 83 16.82 2.31 -38.61
N ALA A 84 16.71 1.01 -38.35
CA ALA A 84 17.17 -0.03 -39.27
C ALA A 84 16.38 -0.08 -40.59
N ALA A 85 15.13 0.37 -40.61
CA ALA A 85 14.30 0.40 -41.82
C ALA A 85 14.63 1.58 -42.76
N ILE A 86 15.40 2.57 -42.31
CA ILE A 86 15.75 3.78 -43.06
C ILE A 86 17.25 3.78 -43.45
N SER A 87 18.03 2.84 -42.91
CA SER A 87 19.42 2.54 -43.31
C SER A 87 19.47 1.50 -44.40
#